data_AF-Q47HS3-F1
#
_entry.id   AF-Q47HS3-F1
#
_cell.length_a   1.000
_cell.length_b   1.000
_cell.length_c   1.000
_cell.angle_alpha   90.00
_cell.angle_beta   90.00
_cell.angle_gamma   90.00
#
_symmetry.space_group_name_H-M   'P 1'
#
loop_
_entity.id
_entity.type
_entity.pdbx_description
1 polymer ?
#
loop_
_entity_poly.entity_id
_entity_poly.type
_entity_poly.pdbx_seq_one_letter_code
_entity_poly.pdbx_strand_id
1 'polypeptide(L)'
;MNTNFEIANQGSSGLALQQNRVLRNTYMLLGLSMVPTVIGALVGIQMGFSFLAGSPLMSFLLFMGIAMGFMWGIEKNKDSGLGVALLLGFTFFMGLMLSRILQVALGFSNGGSMIAMAAGGTGAVFFTMSTVAAVSKRDFTGMGKFLFVGMIVILLAAVANIFFQIPALSLTIAVAVVGIFSAYILYDISRIVQGGETNYVSATLAVYLDVYNVFVSLLQLIMAFTGERD
;
A
#
# COMPACT_ATOMS: atom_id res chain seq x y z
N MET A 1 16.49 -47.29 8.70
CA MET A 1 15.51 -46.37 9.34
C MET A 1 15.87 -44.87 9.19
N ASN A 2 16.99 -44.51 8.55
CA ASN A 2 17.43 -43.10 8.44
C ASN A 2 16.95 -42.36 7.17
N THR A 3 16.41 -43.05 6.17
CA THR A 3 16.04 -42.46 4.87
C THR A 3 14.80 -41.56 4.92
N ASN A 4 13.84 -41.83 5.81
CA ASN A 4 12.62 -41.02 5.91
C ASN A 4 12.85 -39.67 6.60
N PHE A 5 13.86 -39.57 7.49
CA PHE A 5 14.21 -38.31 8.15
C PHE A 5 14.96 -37.35 7.20
N GLU A 6 15.82 -37.85 6.31
CA GLU A 6 16.53 -37.02 5.33
C GLU A 6 15.59 -36.47 4.23
N ILE A 7 14.60 -37.24 3.79
CA ILE A 7 13.61 -36.80 2.80
C ILE A 7 12.68 -35.72 3.38
N ALA A 8 12.25 -35.87 4.64
CA ALA A 8 11.44 -34.86 5.32
C ALA A 8 12.21 -33.53 5.54
N ASN A 9 13.51 -33.59 5.80
CA ASN A 9 14.34 -32.42 6.04
C ASN A 9 14.75 -31.69 4.74
N GLN A 10 14.83 -32.41 3.61
CA GLN A 10 15.02 -31.81 2.29
C GLN A 10 13.77 -31.06 1.80
N GLY A 11 12.57 -31.60 2.07
CA GLY A 11 11.31 -30.93 1.75
C GLY A 11 11.07 -29.64 2.55
N SER A 12 11.37 -29.66 3.86
CA SER A 12 11.24 -28.47 4.73
C SER A 12 12.25 -27.37 4.38
N SER A 13 13.49 -27.75 4.04
CA SER A 13 14.53 -26.82 3.61
C SER A 13 14.21 -26.16 2.26
N GLY A 14 13.65 -26.91 1.31
CA GLY A 14 13.22 -26.38 0.00
C GLY A 14 12.09 -25.36 0.10
N LEU A 15 11.10 -25.61 0.96
CA LEU A 15 9.99 -24.70 1.22
C LEU A 15 10.46 -23.40 1.89
N ALA A 16 11.34 -23.48 2.88
CA ALA A 16 11.91 -22.32 3.55
C ALA A 16 12.75 -21.44 2.59
N LEU A 17 13.51 -22.06 1.67
CA LEU A 17 14.25 -21.34 0.63
C LEU A 17 13.33 -20.61 -0.34
N GLN A 18 12.19 -21.22 -0.70
CA GLN A 18 11.20 -20.60 -1.57
C GLN A 18 10.51 -19.40 -0.89
N GLN A 19 10.08 -19.55 0.36
CA GLN A 19 9.47 -18.47 1.15
C GLN A 19 10.42 -17.27 1.30
N ASN A 20 11.68 -17.52 1.65
CA ASN A 20 12.68 -16.46 1.79
C ASN A 20 12.96 -15.74 0.46
N ARG A 21 12.94 -16.48 -0.66
CA ARG A 21 13.07 -15.89 -2.00
C ARG A 21 11.91 -14.96 -2.34
N VAL A 22 10.67 -15.37 -2.07
CA VAL A 22 9.48 -14.53 -2.29
C VAL A 22 9.56 -13.29 -1.43
N LEU A 23 9.84 -13.43 -0.13
CA LEU A 23 9.95 -12.31 0.81
C LEU A 23 10.99 -11.28 0.37
N ARG A 24 12.21 -11.73 0.03
CA ARG A 24 13.28 -10.83 -0.43
C ARG A 24 12.90 -10.14 -1.73
N ASN A 25 12.34 -10.87 -2.69
CA ASN A 25 11.92 -10.30 -3.97
C ASN A 25 10.78 -9.30 -3.79
N THR A 26 9.86 -9.56 -2.87
CA THR A 26 8.79 -8.61 -2.51
C THR A 26 9.36 -7.33 -1.94
N TYR A 27 10.31 -7.39 -1.00
CA TYR A 27 10.95 -6.18 -0.47
C TYR A 27 11.77 -5.42 -1.52
N MET A 28 12.50 -6.13 -2.39
CA MET A 28 13.24 -5.50 -3.48
C MET A 28 12.29 -4.82 -4.48
N LEU A 29 11.20 -5.48 -4.85
CA LEU A 29 10.23 -4.95 -5.80
C LEU A 29 9.40 -3.81 -5.19
N LEU A 30 9.07 -3.89 -3.90
CA LEU A 30 8.43 -2.81 -3.15
C LEU A 30 9.33 -1.57 -3.08
N GLY A 31 10.61 -1.73 -2.77
CA GLY A 31 11.57 -0.63 -2.80
C GLY A 31 11.71 -0.04 -4.21
N LEU A 32 11.79 -0.89 -5.23
CA LEU A 32 11.84 -0.47 -6.63
C LEU A 32 10.58 0.30 -7.04
N SER A 33 9.39 -0.09 -6.56
CA SER A 33 8.11 0.55 -6.91
C SER A 33 7.90 1.92 -6.24
N MET A 34 8.65 2.23 -5.19
CA MET A 34 8.68 3.60 -4.63
C MET A 34 9.29 4.61 -5.59
N VAL A 35 10.28 4.21 -6.41
CA VAL A 35 10.92 5.09 -7.40
C VAL A 35 9.91 5.65 -8.43
N PRO A 36 9.17 4.83 -9.19
CA PRO A 36 8.15 5.33 -10.11
C PRO A 36 7.02 6.07 -9.38
N THR A 37 6.69 5.71 -8.13
CA THR A 37 5.70 6.45 -7.34
C THR A 37 6.16 7.90 -7.09
N VAL A 38 7.41 8.10 -6.69
CA VAL A 38 7.99 9.45 -6.48
C VAL A 38 8.08 10.20 -7.81
N ILE A 39 8.54 9.56 -8.89
CA ILE A 39 8.61 10.19 -10.21
C ILE A 39 7.19 10.59 -10.68
N GLY A 40 6.21 9.71 -10.52
CA GLY A 40 4.80 9.98 -10.84
C GLY A 40 4.25 11.15 -10.03
N ALA A 41 4.56 11.22 -8.73
CA ALA A 41 4.17 12.35 -7.90
C ALA A 41 4.75 13.68 -8.40
N LEU A 42 6.06 13.71 -8.70
CA LEU A 42 6.75 14.90 -9.21
C LEU A 42 6.20 15.35 -10.56
N VAL A 43 6.04 14.40 -11.49
CA VAL A 43 5.46 14.65 -12.82
C VAL A 43 4.03 15.14 -12.69
N GLY A 44 3.24 14.58 -11.78
CA GLY A 44 1.87 15.01 -11.52
C GLY A 44 1.79 16.43 -10.96
N ILE A 45 2.72 16.82 -10.08
CA ILE A 45 2.81 18.20 -9.57
C ILE A 45 3.19 19.16 -10.71
N GLN A 46 4.21 18.83 -11.51
CA GLN A 46 4.70 19.71 -12.59
C GLN A 46 3.71 19.91 -13.73
N MET A 47 3.02 18.85 -14.14
CA MET A 47 1.99 18.94 -15.17
C MET A 47 0.70 19.60 -14.67
N GLY A 48 0.67 20.00 -13.38
CA GLY A 48 -0.52 20.48 -12.70
C GLY A 48 -1.67 19.53 -12.93
N PHE A 49 -1.44 18.22 -12.77
CA PHE A 49 -2.25 17.12 -13.30
C PHE A 49 -3.73 17.30 -12.98
N SER A 50 -4.39 18.05 -13.86
CA SER A 50 -5.76 18.53 -13.71
C SER A 50 -6.63 17.92 -14.80
N PHE A 51 -6.28 16.70 -15.24
CA PHE A 51 -7.13 15.81 -16.06
C PHE A 51 -8.50 15.52 -15.41
N LEU A 52 -8.73 16.12 -14.24
CA LEU A 52 -9.81 16.03 -13.29
C LEU A 52 -10.64 17.30 -13.13
N ALA A 53 -10.34 18.40 -13.84
CA ALA A 53 -11.05 19.67 -13.67
C ALA A 53 -12.53 19.65 -14.10
N GLY A 54 -12.93 18.71 -14.96
CA GLY A 54 -14.29 18.69 -15.53
C GLY A 54 -15.36 18.13 -14.59
N SER A 55 -15.08 17.05 -13.84
CA SER A 55 -15.97 16.53 -12.78
C SER A 55 -15.28 15.54 -11.81
N PRO A 56 -15.52 15.66 -10.47
CA PRO A 56 -15.02 14.71 -9.46
C PRO A 56 -15.51 13.26 -9.64
N LEU A 57 -16.65 13.05 -10.32
CA LEU A 57 -17.20 11.71 -10.56
C LEU A 57 -16.51 11.00 -11.73
N MET A 58 -16.33 11.69 -12.86
CA MET A 58 -15.73 11.08 -14.07
C MET A 58 -14.28 10.68 -13.81
N SER A 59 -13.61 11.41 -12.94
CA SER A 59 -12.27 11.12 -12.50
C SER A 59 -12.14 9.98 -11.52
N PHE A 60 -13.07 9.87 -10.58
CA PHE A 60 -13.18 8.69 -9.75
C PHE A 60 -13.43 7.43 -10.60
N LEU A 61 -14.33 7.52 -11.59
CA LEU A 61 -14.62 6.42 -12.51
C LEU A 61 -13.41 6.06 -13.39
N LEU A 62 -12.69 7.07 -13.91
CA LEU A 62 -11.48 6.86 -14.69
C LEU A 62 -10.38 6.21 -13.83
N PHE A 63 -10.16 6.71 -12.61
CA PHE A 63 -9.24 6.13 -11.65
C PHE A 63 -9.59 4.68 -11.37
N MET A 64 -10.85 4.39 -11.08
CA MET A 64 -11.32 3.03 -10.81
C MET A 64 -11.12 2.12 -12.03
N GLY A 65 -11.43 2.59 -13.24
CA GLY A 65 -11.21 1.85 -14.48
C GLY A 65 -9.73 1.54 -14.73
N ILE A 66 -8.85 2.52 -14.56
CA ILE A 66 -7.40 2.35 -14.74
C ILE A 66 -6.83 1.42 -13.66
N ALA A 67 -7.18 1.65 -12.39
CA ALA A 67 -6.72 0.84 -11.27
C ALA A 67 -7.17 -0.62 -11.40
N MET A 68 -8.43 -0.85 -11.77
CA MET A 68 -8.96 -2.20 -12.05
C MET A 68 -8.25 -2.84 -13.24
N GLY A 69 -7.98 -2.09 -14.31
CA GLY A 69 -7.27 -2.57 -15.49
C GLY A 69 -5.82 -2.98 -15.19
N PHE A 70 -5.10 -2.15 -14.42
CA PHE A 70 -3.75 -2.48 -13.96
C PHE A 70 -3.75 -3.65 -13.00
N MET A 71 -4.63 -3.68 -12.01
CA MET A 71 -4.70 -4.77 -11.03
C MET A 71 -5.00 -6.11 -11.70
N TRP A 72 -5.97 -6.13 -12.62
CA TRP A 72 -6.26 -7.30 -13.44
C TRP A 72 -5.08 -7.69 -14.33
N GLY A 73 -4.42 -6.71 -14.97
CA GLY A 73 -3.27 -6.93 -15.83
C GLY A 73 -2.05 -7.50 -15.08
N ILE A 74 -1.77 -6.98 -13.89
CA ILE A 74 -0.68 -7.44 -13.01
C ILE A 74 -0.95 -8.87 -12.58
N GLU A 75 -2.15 -9.14 -12.07
CA GLU A 75 -2.50 -10.47 -11.55
C GLU A 75 -2.52 -11.51 -12.67
N LYS A 76 -2.97 -11.14 -13.87
CA LYS A 76 -2.94 -12.02 -15.04
C LYS A 76 -1.52 -12.32 -15.54
N ASN A 77 -0.59 -11.37 -15.40
CA ASN A 77 0.79 -11.50 -15.86
C ASN A 77 1.79 -11.70 -14.72
N LYS A 78 1.33 -12.11 -13.53
CA LYS A 78 2.14 -12.22 -12.31
C LYS A 78 3.31 -13.20 -12.44
N ASP A 79 3.21 -14.18 -13.34
CA ASP A 79 4.23 -15.21 -13.57
C ASP A 79 5.23 -14.81 -14.69
N SER A 80 5.14 -13.58 -15.22
CA SER A 80 5.99 -13.05 -16.28
C SER A 80 6.66 -11.72 -15.89
N GLY A 81 7.77 -11.38 -16.53
CA GLY A 81 8.43 -10.07 -16.38
C GLY A 81 7.52 -8.89 -16.77
N LEU A 82 6.47 -9.14 -17.57
CA LEU A 82 5.41 -8.17 -17.84
C LEU A 82 4.63 -7.78 -16.59
N GLY A 83 4.41 -8.68 -15.63
CA GLY A 83 3.75 -8.36 -14.35
C GLY A 83 4.53 -7.34 -13.53
N VAL A 84 5.87 -7.45 -13.54
CA VAL A 84 6.76 -6.46 -12.91
C VAL A 84 6.66 -5.10 -13.60
N ALA A 85 6.72 -5.06 -14.93
CA ALA A 85 6.57 -3.82 -15.68
C ALA A 85 5.19 -3.16 -15.45
N LEU A 86 4.11 -3.94 -15.41
CA LEU A 86 2.77 -3.45 -15.11
C LEU A 86 2.66 -2.93 -13.68
N LEU A 87 3.32 -3.57 -12.70
CA LEU A 87 3.38 -3.09 -11.32
C LEU A 87 4.11 -1.75 -11.24
N LEU A 88 5.25 -1.60 -11.93
CA LEU A 88 5.97 -0.32 -11.98
C LEU A 88 5.16 0.78 -12.68
N GLY A 89 4.43 0.44 -13.75
CA GLY A 89 3.50 1.36 -14.40
C GLY A 89 2.33 1.75 -13.50
N PHE A 90 1.78 0.81 -12.75
CA PHE A 90 0.71 1.04 -11.79
C PHE A 90 1.16 1.95 -10.65
N THR A 91 2.35 1.70 -10.09
CA THR A 91 2.91 2.53 -9.02
C THR A 91 3.26 3.93 -9.49
N PHE A 92 3.71 4.11 -10.75
CA PHE A 92 3.81 5.43 -11.39
C PHE A 92 2.45 6.14 -11.46
N PHE A 93 1.40 5.44 -11.92
CA PHE A 93 0.04 5.98 -11.98
C PHE A 93 -0.48 6.39 -10.59
N MET A 94 -0.25 5.57 -9.58
CA MET A 94 -0.60 5.87 -8.19
C MET A 94 0.16 7.10 -7.68
N GLY A 95 1.44 7.24 -8.05
CA GLY A 95 2.22 8.46 -7.82
C GLY A 95 1.58 9.70 -8.46
N LEU A 96 1.14 9.62 -9.71
CA LEU A 96 0.42 10.72 -10.37
C LEU A 96 -0.85 11.11 -9.60
N MET A 97 -1.61 10.13 -9.09
CA MET A 97 -2.81 10.40 -8.30
C MET A 97 -2.50 11.05 -6.96
N LEU A 98 -1.36 10.71 -6.36
CA LEU A 98 -0.87 11.32 -5.13
C LEU A 98 -0.55 12.82 -5.29
N SER A 99 -0.24 13.26 -6.51
CA SER A 99 0.10 14.67 -6.79
C SER A 99 -0.95 15.67 -6.27
N ARG A 100 -2.25 15.31 -6.26
CA ARG A 100 -3.31 16.21 -5.79
C ARG A 100 -3.19 16.49 -4.30
N ILE A 101 -3.03 15.46 -3.48
CA ILE A 101 -2.89 15.64 -2.04
C ILE A 101 -1.53 16.27 -1.70
N LEU A 102 -0.48 15.96 -2.46
CA LEU A 102 0.83 16.60 -2.28
C LEU A 102 0.81 18.09 -2.65
N GLN A 103 0.07 18.49 -3.68
CA GLN A 103 -0.11 19.92 -4.00
C GLN A 103 -0.82 20.67 -2.87
N VAL A 104 -1.81 20.05 -2.23
CA VAL A 104 -2.45 20.63 -1.03
C VAL A 104 -1.44 20.76 0.10
N ALA A 105 -0.62 19.72 0.35
CA ALA A 105 0.43 19.76 1.37
C ALA A 105 1.48 20.84 1.08
N LEU A 106 1.95 20.96 -0.17
CA LEU A 106 2.93 21.96 -0.60
C LEU A 106 2.38 23.40 -0.59
N GLY A 107 1.07 23.58 -0.46
CA GLY A 107 0.46 24.90 -0.24
C GLY A 107 0.65 25.45 1.17
N PHE A 108 1.04 24.62 2.14
CA PHE A 108 1.41 25.06 3.49
C PHE A 108 2.88 25.49 3.53
N SER A 109 3.24 26.44 4.39
CA SER A 109 4.61 26.94 4.51
C SER A 109 5.61 25.84 4.92
N ASN A 110 5.15 24.87 5.71
CA ASN A 110 5.90 23.68 6.13
C ASN A 110 5.57 22.41 5.31
N GLY A 111 4.99 22.52 4.12
CA GLY A 111 4.50 21.39 3.32
C GLY A 111 5.52 20.28 3.01
N GLY A 112 6.75 20.66 2.65
CA GLY A 112 7.82 19.68 2.40
C GLY A 112 8.18 18.84 3.64
N SER A 113 8.15 19.46 4.82
CA SER A 113 8.40 18.77 6.09
C SER A 113 7.27 17.78 6.42
N MET A 114 6.01 18.12 6.13
CA MET A 114 4.87 17.23 6.36
C MET A 114 4.95 15.97 5.50
N ILE A 115 5.31 16.12 4.22
CA ILE A 115 5.49 14.98 3.31
C ILE A 115 6.61 14.08 3.82
N ALA A 116 7.73 14.65 4.27
CA ALA A 116 8.83 13.90 4.85
C ALA A 116 8.44 13.18 6.14
N MET A 117 7.68 13.84 7.03
CA MET A 117 7.15 13.23 8.25
C MET A 117 6.18 12.08 7.96
N ALA A 118 5.27 12.24 6.99
CA ALA A 118 4.36 11.20 6.57
C ALA A 118 5.10 10.00 5.98
N ALA A 119 6.10 10.23 5.12
CA ALA A 119 6.95 9.18 4.56
C ALA A 119 7.75 8.46 5.65
N GLY A 120 8.36 9.20 6.57
CA GLY A 120 9.10 8.64 7.71
C GLY A 120 8.20 7.81 8.64
N GLY A 121 7.01 8.32 8.96
CA GLY A 121 6.01 7.61 9.78
C GLY A 121 5.50 6.34 9.10
N THR A 122 5.26 6.40 7.79
CA THR A 122 4.87 5.22 7.00
C THR A 122 5.99 4.18 6.98
N GLY A 123 7.23 4.61 6.79
CA GLY A 123 8.40 3.74 6.87
C GLY A 123 8.50 3.06 8.24
N ALA A 124 8.36 3.82 9.33
CA ALA A 124 8.38 3.28 10.69
C ALA A 124 7.27 2.24 10.92
N VAL A 125 6.04 2.53 10.48
CA VAL A 125 4.90 1.61 10.54
C VAL A 125 5.19 0.33 9.75
N PHE A 126 5.63 0.48 8.49
CA PHE A 126 5.94 -0.63 7.62
C PHE A 126 7.04 -1.52 8.21
N PHE A 127 8.17 -0.94 8.63
CA PHE A 127 9.28 -1.71 9.22
C PHE A 127 8.86 -2.39 10.52
N THR A 128 8.07 -1.74 11.37
CA THR A 128 7.57 -2.33 12.61
C THR A 128 6.67 -3.53 12.31
N MET A 129 5.65 -3.35 11.48
CA MET A 129 4.66 -4.39 11.16
C MET A 129 5.30 -5.55 10.37
N SER A 130 6.17 -5.23 9.41
CA SER A 130 6.95 -6.19 8.63
C SER A 130 7.87 -7.02 9.52
N THR A 131 8.60 -6.38 10.46
CA THR A 131 9.47 -7.10 11.39
C THR A 131 8.67 -8.02 12.28
N VAL A 132 7.58 -7.51 12.89
CA VAL A 132 6.68 -8.31 13.73
C VAL A 132 6.15 -9.52 12.97
N ALA A 133 5.69 -9.34 11.73
CA ALA A 133 5.21 -10.43 10.89
C ALA A 133 6.31 -11.45 10.53
N ALA A 134 7.54 -10.98 10.27
CA ALA A 134 8.67 -11.82 9.90
C ALA A 134 9.23 -12.65 11.06
N VAL A 135 9.19 -12.13 12.29
CA VAL A 135 9.72 -12.84 13.48
C VAL A 135 8.66 -13.61 14.26
N SER A 136 7.38 -13.25 14.11
CA SER A 136 6.29 -13.86 14.86
C SER A 136 5.99 -15.27 14.35
N LYS A 137 5.86 -16.22 15.29
CA LYS A 137 5.37 -17.59 15.02
C LYS A 137 3.84 -17.69 15.09
N ARG A 138 3.15 -16.57 15.32
CA ARG A 138 1.69 -16.54 15.44
C ARG A 138 1.04 -16.66 14.07
N ASP A 139 0.02 -17.48 13.97
CA ASP A 139 -0.83 -17.53 12.78
C ASP A 139 -1.77 -16.30 12.77
N PHE A 140 -1.63 -15.47 11.74
CA PHE A 140 -2.45 -14.29 11.51
C PHE A 140 -3.52 -14.52 10.43
N THR A 141 -3.66 -15.74 9.89
CA THR A 141 -4.63 -16.09 8.85
C THR A 141 -6.08 -15.76 9.27
N GLY A 142 -6.39 -15.88 10.57
CA GLY A 142 -7.70 -15.52 11.12
C GLY A 142 -8.03 -14.02 11.08
N MET A 143 -7.03 -13.14 10.94
CA MET A 143 -7.24 -11.68 10.90
C MET A 143 -7.85 -11.21 9.58
N GLY A 144 -7.68 -11.94 8.48
CA GLY A 144 -8.14 -11.51 7.16
C GLY A 144 -9.62 -11.16 7.11
N LYS A 145 -10.48 -11.93 7.79
CA LYS A 145 -11.93 -11.65 7.87
C LYS A 145 -12.23 -10.35 8.62
N PHE A 146 -11.52 -10.10 9.72
CA PHE A 146 -11.68 -8.89 10.51
C PHE A 146 -11.21 -7.65 9.73
N LEU A 147 -10.04 -7.75 9.07
CA LEU A 147 -9.49 -6.68 8.25
C LEU A 147 -10.41 -6.34 7.08
N PHE A 148 -11.00 -7.35 6.43
CA PHE A 148 -11.96 -7.16 5.37
C PHE A 148 -13.23 -6.41 5.83
N VAL A 149 -13.78 -6.78 7.00
CA VAL A 149 -14.90 -6.05 7.60
C VAL A 149 -14.50 -4.61 7.92
N GLY A 150 -13.31 -4.40 8.49
CA GLY A 150 -12.78 -3.06 8.77
C GLY A 150 -12.67 -2.20 7.51
N MET A 151 -12.19 -2.77 6.41
CA MET A 151 -12.11 -2.10 5.11
C MET A 151 -13.50 -1.71 4.58
N ILE A 152 -14.49 -2.60 4.69
CA ILE A 152 -15.88 -2.27 4.32
C ILE A 152 -16.41 -1.10 5.17
N VAL A 153 -16.18 -1.12 6.48
CA VAL A 153 -16.62 -0.04 7.38
C VAL A 153 -15.97 1.29 6.99
N ILE A 154 -14.66 1.28 6.70
CA ILE A 154 -13.94 2.46 6.20
C ILE A 154 -14.54 2.96 4.88
N LEU A 155 -14.83 2.05 3.95
CA LEU A 155 -15.42 2.41 2.66
C LEU A 155 -16.80 3.06 2.83
N LEU A 156 -17.66 2.49 3.67
CA LEU A 156 -18.97 3.07 3.99
C LEU A 156 -18.85 4.43 4.67
N ALA A 157 -17.90 4.58 5.60
CA ALA A 157 -17.63 5.85 6.25
C ALA A 157 -17.10 6.90 5.25
N ALA A 158 -16.22 6.50 4.32
CA ALA A 158 -15.72 7.37 3.26
C ALA A 158 -16.85 7.84 2.33
N VAL A 159 -17.76 6.93 1.93
CA VAL A 159 -18.94 7.29 1.14
C VAL A 159 -19.86 8.23 1.91
N ALA A 160 -20.14 7.96 3.19
CA ALA A 160 -20.92 8.86 4.03
C ALA A 160 -20.26 10.25 4.15
N ASN A 161 -18.94 10.30 4.28
CA ASN A 161 -18.19 11.56 4.39
C ASN A 161 -18.26 12.40 3.11
N ILE A 162 -18.49 11.80 1.93
CA ILE A 162 -18.72 12.56 0.68
C ILE A 162 -20.00 13.41 0.79
N PHE A 163 -21.05 12.89 1.42
CA PHE A 163 -22.33 13.59 1.57
C PHE A 163 -22.35 14.55 2.75
N PHE A 164 -21.79 14.14 3.89
CA PHE A 164 -21.84 14.94 5.12
C PHE A 164 -20.69 15.93 5.26
N GLN A 165 -19.54 15.69 4.62
CA GLN A 165 -18.35 16.55 4.63
C GLN A 165 -17.92 17.00 6.03
N ILE A 166 -17.99 16.10 7.01
CA ILE A 166 -17.69 16.41 8.42
C ILE A 166 -16.18 16.30 8.65
N PRO A 167 -15.46 17.38 9.04
CA PRO A 167 -14.02 17.32 9.25
C PRO A 167 -13.59 16.27 10.29
N ALA A 168 -14.33 16.15 11.40
CA ALA A 168 -14.05 15.15 12.43
C ALA A 168 -14.21 13.70 11.93
N LEU A 169 -15.17 13.45 11.03
CA LEU A 169 -15.35 12.14 10.40
C LEU A 169 -14.16 11.82 9.49
N SER A 170 -13.70 12.80 8.70
CA SER A 170 -12.51 12.63 7.84
C SER A 170 -11.25 12.24 8.64
N LEU A 171 -11.02 12.86 9.80
CA LEU A 171 -9.89 12.52 10.67
C LEU A 171 -10.05 11.13 11.28
N THR A 172 -11.26 10.78 11.71
CA THR A 172 -11.57 9.45 12.25
C THR A 172 -11.31 8.37 11.22
N ILE A 173 -11.73 8.61 9.97
CA ILE A 173 -11.47 7.70 8.84
C ILE A 173 -9.96 7.58 8.62
N ALA A 174 -9.20 8.68 8.59
CA ALA A 174 -7.76 8.63 8.38
C ALA A 174 -7.04 7.82 9.48
N VAL A 175 -7.41 7.99 10.77
CA VAL A 175 -6.88 7.16 11.87
C VAL A 175 -7.23 5.68 11.67
N ALA A 176 -8.49 5.38 11.31
CA ALA A 176 -8.93 4.01 11.07
C ALA A 176 -8.18 3.37 9.89
N VAL A 177 -7.95 4.12 8.80
CA VAL A 177 -7.18 3.68 7.63
C VAL A 177 -5.74 3.38 8.03
N VAL A 178 -5.07 4.26 8.79
CA VAL A 178 -3.72 3.97 9.30
C VAL A 178 -3.70 2.68 10.10
N GLY A 179 -4.64 2.48 11.04
CA GLY A 179 -4.69 1.27 11.86
C GLY A 179 -4.96 0.00 11.06
N ILE A 180 -5.99 0.01 10.20
CA ILE A 180 -6.39 -1.15 9.40
C ILE A 180 -5.31 -1.53 8.38
N PHE A 181 -4.76 -0.55 7.65
CA PHE A 181 -3.72 -0.86 6.66
C PHE A 181 -2.37 -1.19 7.28
N SER A 182 -2.05 -0.68 8.47
CA SER A 182 -0.92 -1.19 9.26
C SER A 182 -1.08 -2.67 9.59
N ALA A 183 -2.30 -3.09 9.95
CA ALA A 183 -2.61 -4.48 10.23
C ALA A 183 -2.65 -5.35 8.96
N TYR A 184 -3.03 -4.79 7.79
CA TYR A 184 -2.88 -5.45 6.50
C TYR A 184 -1.41 -5.70 6.14
N ILE A 185 -0.50 -4.74 6.36
CA ILE A 185 0.95 -4.96 6.16
C ILE A 185 1.41 -6.17 6.97
N LEU A 186 1.03 -6.24 8.25
CA LEU A 186 1.35 -7.37 9.11
C LEU A 186 0.78 -8.69 8.55
N TYR A 187 -0.48 -8.68 8.15
CA TYR A 187 -1.18 -9.84 7.60
C TYR A 187 -0.56 -10.34 6.29
N ASP A 188 -0.27 -9.45 5.35
CA ASP A 188 0.27 -9.81 4.04
C ASP A 188 1.71 -10.29 4.14
N ILE A 189 2.56 -9.63 4.95
CA ILE A 189 3.91 -10.14 5.22
C ILE A 189 3.85 -11.50 5.91
N SER A 190 2.94 -11.69 6.87
CA SER A 190 2.74 -12.99 7.52
C SER A 190 2.34 -14.08 6.52
N ARG A 191 1.47 -13.79 5.56
CA ARG A 191 1.09 -14.74 4.51
C ARG A 191 2.27 -15.12 3.62
N ILE A 192 3.14 -14.18 3.28
CA ILE A 192 4.36 -14.47 2.50
C ILE A 192 5.30 -15.38 3.29
N VAL A 193 5.54 -15.06 4.56
CA VAL A 193 6.45 -15.81 5.45
C VAL A 193 5.93 -17.24 5.69
N GLN A 194 4.61 -17.41 5.83
CA GLN A 194 4.00 -18.73 6.03
C GLN A 194 3.81 -19.52 4.72
N GLY A 195 4.16 -18.95 3.57
CA GLY A 195 3.99 -19.59 2.26
C GLY A 195 2.55 -19.58 1.72
N GLY A 196 1.67 -18.78 2.31
CA GLY A 196 0.30 -18.54 1.82
C GLY A 196 0.24 -17.62 0.60
N GLU A 197 1.33 -16.90 0.29
CA GLU A 197 1.56 -16.25 -1.00
C GLU A 197 2.88 -16.70 -1.63
N THR A 198 2.81 -17.18 -2.87
CA THR A 198 3.96 -17.74 -3.59
C THR A 198 4.47 -16.82 -4.69
N ASN A 199 3.69 -15.80 -5.07
CA ASN A 199 4.05 -14.87 -6.12
C ASN A 199 4.45 -13.51 -5.52
N TYR A 200 5.71 -13.12 -5.76
CA TYR A 200 6.27 -11.87 -5.24
C TYR A 200 5.63 -10.62 -5.88
N VAL A 201 5.07 -10.69 -7.09
CA VAL A 201 4.41 -9.56 -7.77
C VAL A 201 3.08 -9.24 -7.09
N SER A 202 2.21 -10.25 -6.90
CA SER A 202 0.92 -10.08 -6.21
C SER A 202 1.14 -9.66 -4.75
N ALA A 203 2.11 -10.27 -4.07
CA ALA A 203 2.54 -9.87 -2.73
C ALA A 203 3.02 -8.40 -2.67
N THR A 204 3.81 -7.97 -3.67
CA THR A 204 4.27 -6.57 -3.72
C THR A 204 3.12 -5.61 -3.97
N LEU A 205 2.18 -5.97 -4.84
CA LEU A 205 1.01 -5.14 -5.12
C LEU A 205 0.18 -4.91 -3.86
N ALA A 206 -0.12 -5.96 -3.10
CA ALA A 206 -0.90 -5.87 -1.87
C ALA A 206 -0.20 -4.98 -0.82
N VAL A 207 1.05 -5.30 -0.50
CA VAL A 207 1.85 -4.53 0.48
C VAL A 207 2.05 -3.08 0.02
N TYR A 208 2.22 -2.84 -1.29
CA TYR A 208 2.30 -1.49 -1.84
C TYR A 208 1.02 -0.69 -1.60
N LEU A 209 -0.15 -1.28 -1.84
CA LEU A 209 -1.44 -0.62 -1.60
C LEU A 209 -1.60 -0.29 -0.12
N ASP A 210 -1.15 -1.16 0.78
CA ASP A 210 -1.23 -0.87 2.21
C ASP A 210 -0.34 0.30 2.60
N VAL A 211 0.93 0.28 2.17
CA VAL A 211 1.89 1.35 2.43
C VAL A 211 1.39 2.68 1.83
N TYR A 212 0.82 2.66 0.63
CA TYR A 212 0.22 3.81 0.00
C TYR A 212 -0.94 4.40 0.84
N ASN A 213 -1.85 3.55 1.32
CA ASN A 213 -3.00 4.01 2.11
C ASN A 213 -2.58 4.54 3.49
N VAL A 214 -1.58 3.93 4.14
CA VAL A 214 -0.97 4.44 5.37
C VAL A 214 -0.34 5.81 5.11
N PHE A 215 0.44 5.97 4.02
CA PHE A 215 1.06 7.25 3.67
C PHE A 215 0.03 8.36 3.46
N VAL A 216 -0.98 8.12 2.62
CA VAL A 216 -2.02 9.11 2.33
C VAL A 216 -2.73 9.54 3.60
N SER A 217 -3.06 8.59 4.47
CA SER A 217 -3.81 8.86 5.70
C SER A 217 -2.97 9.55 6.77
N LEU A 218 -1.69 9.15 6.91
CA LEU A 218 -0.75 9.87 7.78
C LEU A 218 -0.54 11.30 7.28
N LEU A 219 -0.39 11.51 5.98
CA LEU A 219 -0.27 12.86 5.41
C LEU A 219 -1.52 13.70 5.70
N GLN A 220 -2.73 13.12 5.57
CA GLN A 220 -3.97 13.81 5.94
C GLN A 220 -4.01 14.22 7.42
N LEU A 221 -3.60 13.32 8.32
CA LEU A 221 -3.54 13.61 9.76
C LEU A 221 -2.51 14.69 10.07
N ILE A 222 -1.31 14.58 9.52
CA ILE A 222 -0.23 15.56 9.71
C ILE A 222 -0.68 16.93 9.20
N MET A 223 -1.22 17.02 7.98
CA MET A 223 -1.75 18.29 7.45
C MET A 223 -2.84 18.90 8.34
N ALA A 224 -3.69 18.08 8.95
CA ALA A 224 -4.75 18.57 9.82
C ALA A 224 -4.25 19.09 11.18
N PHE A 225 -3.19 18.49 11.73
CA PHE A 225 -2.69 18.83 13.07
C PHE A 225 -1.48 19.77 13.08
N THR A 226 -0.65 19.75 12.04
CA THR A 226 0.60 20.54 11.94
C THR A 226 0.57 21.53 10.78
N GLY A 227 -0.59 21.72 10.15
CA GLY A 227 -0.76 22.63 9.01
C GLY A 227 -0.62 24.09 9.41
N GLU A 228 0.50 24.72 9.04
CA GLU A 228 0.71 26.16 9.20
C GLU A 228 0.28 26.88 7.92
N ARG A 229 -0.79 27.68 8.03
CA ARG A 229 -1.30 28.54 6.95
C ARG A 229 -0.86 29.96 7.27
N ASP A 230 0.18 30.43 6.60
CA ASP A 230 0.54 31.85 6.58
C ASP A 230 -0.37 32.61 5.61
#